data_AF-A0AAV1CQ60-F1
#
_entry.id   AF-A0AAV1CQ60-F1
#
_cell.length_a   1.000
_cell.length_b   1.000
_cell.length_c   1.000
_cell.angle_alpha   90.00
_cell.angle_beta   90.00
_cell.angle_gamma   90.00
#
_symmetry.space_group_name_H-M   'P 1'
#
loop_
_entity.id
_entity.type
_entity.pdbx_description
1 polymer ?
#
loop_
_entity_poly.entity_id
_entity_poly.type
_entity_poly.pdbx_seq_one_letter_code
_entity_poly.pdbx_strand_id
1 'polypeptide(L)'
;MVLNEYGAHHATEAGGYNRKAEIKAFDDTKAGVKGLVDAGVTKVPPMFIGRPEKSYPTSTEYEFPIIDLKGIGEDPAKRKQVVEKVRDASGTWGFFQVVNHEIPDDVLEEMLNGVRRFFEQDTQVKKQWYSRDHTKRMFWNSNFDLYSAPATNWRDTVVFSLLPELPSPEDLPSVCREIVMGYSKAMENLGYTLFELLSEALGLRSDYLKDEDCVKGLTILGHYYPACPQPELTLGASKHEDNDFITVVLQDHTGGLQVLYQDHWVDVPPTPGALVVNIGDLLQASYIFIV
;
A
#
# COMPACT_ATOMS: atom_id res chain seq x y z
N MET A 1 12.40 -14.68 -3.54
CA MET A 1 13.55 -14.97 -2.63
C MET A 1 14.82 -14.61 -3.38
N VAL A 2 15.26 -13.35 -3.25
CA VAL A 2 16.57 -12.90 -3.71
C VAL A 2 17.24 -12.28 -2.50
N LEU A 3 18.27 -12.95 -2.00
CA LEU A 3 19.19 -12.42 -1.01
C LEU A 3 20.10 -11.43 -1.75
N ASN A 4 19.81 -10.13 -1.64
CA ASN A 4 20.80 -9.12 -2.00
C ASN A 4 21.69 -8.90 -0.78
N GLU A 5 22.92 -9.42 -0.89
CA GLU A 5 24.03 -9.10 0.00
C GLU A 5 24.40 -7.62 -0.16
N TYR A 6 23.76 -6.76 0.63
CA TYR A 6 24.30 -5.42 0.86
C TYR A 6 25.46 -5.53 1.83
N GLY A 7 26.66 -5.23 1.32
CA GLY A 7 27.89 -5.19 2.08
C GLY A 7 27.73 -4.38 3.36
N ALA A 8 27.97 -5.04 4.49
CA ALA A 8 27.99 -4.44 5.80
C ALA A 8 29.18 -3.47 5.91
N HIS A 9 28.98 -2.21 5.54
CA HIS A 9 29.83 -1.14 6.02
C HIS A 9 29.46 -0.86 7.48
N HIS A 10 30.18 -1.53 8.38
CA HIS A 10 30.23 -1.21 9.79
C HIS A 10 30.77 0.22 9.97
N ALA A 11 29.86 1.20 10.00
CA ALA A 11 30.11 2.44 10.69
C ALA A 11 30.14 2.12 12.19
N THR A 12 31.31 2.27 12.78
CA THR A 12 31.54 2.16 14.22
C THR A 12 30.76 3.28 14.91
N GLU A 13 29.64 2.93 15.56
CA GLU A 13 28.86 3.87 16.37
C GLU A 13 29.63 4.23 17.65
N ALA A 14 30.14 5.45 17.69
CA ALA A 14 30.59 6.08 18.91
C ALA A 14 29.38 6.35 19.82
N GLY A 15 29.08 5.42 20.73
CA GLY A 15 28.15 5.62 21.85
C GLY A 15 26.99 4.63 21.92
N GLY A 16 27.25 3.39 22.36
CA GLY A 16 26.35 2.55 23.18
C GLY A 16 24.90 2.27 22.75
N TYR A 17 24.43 2.74 21.61
CA TYR A 17 23.06 2.55 21.15
C TYR A 17 22.85 1.09 20.72
N ASN A 18 21.80 0.47 21.26
CA ASN A 18 21.44 -0.91 20.95
C ASN A 18 20.06 -0.95 20.28
N ARG A 19 20.06 -0.72 18.96
CA ARG A 19 18.85 -0.75 18.13
C ARG A 19 18.02 -2.02 18.32
N LYS A 20 18.68 -3.18 18.45
CA LYS A 20 17.99 -4.47 18.61
C LYS A 20 17.19 -4.52 19.91
N ALA A 21 17.75 -3.98 21.00
CA ALA A 21 17.05 -3.90 22.28
C ALA A 21 15.88 -2.89 22.22
N GLU A 22 16.08 -1.74 21.58
CA GLU A 22 15.03 -0.74 21.40
C GLU A 22 13.84 -1.29 20.60
N ILE A 23 14.12 -1.92 19.45
CA ILE A 23 13.09 -2.55 18.61
C ILE A 23 12.32 -3.62 19.38
N LYS A 24 13.03 -4.48 20.11
CA LYS A 24 12.39 -5.51 20.91
C LYS A 24 11.48 -4.90 21.97
N ALA A 25 11.94 -3.87 22.68
CA ALA A 25 11.14 -3.19 23.70
C ALA A 25 9.89 -2.55 23.10
N PHE A 26 10.02 -1.88 21.94
CA PHE A 26 8.90 -1.33 21.18
C PHE A 26 7.90 -2.41 20.75
N ASP A 27 8.39 -3.51 20.17
CA ASP A 27 7.58 -4.64 19.70
C ASP A 27 6.84 -5.35 20.84
N ASP A 28 7.52 -5.56 21.97
CA ASP A 28 6.95 -6.16 23.19
C ASP A 28 5.79 -5.33 23.75
N THR A 29 5.78 -4.00 23.51
CA THR A 29 4.65 -3.16 23.94
C THR A 29 3.35 -3.53 23.24
N LYS A 30 3.43 -4.02 21.99
CA LYS A 30 2.28 -4.28 21.10
C LYS A 30 1.31 -3.09 20.99
N ALA A 31 1.82 -1.87 21.17
CA ALA A 31 1.04 -0.64 21.10
C ALA A 31 1.23 0.10 19.77
N GLY A 32 2.33 -0.18 19.07
CA GLY A 32 2.67 0.39 17.78
C GLY A 32 3.06 1.87 17.85
N VAL A 33 3.20 2.49 16.67
CA VAL A 33 3.54 3.91 16.53
C VAL A 33 2.44 4.78 17.14
N LYS A 34 1.16 4.39 16.95
CA LYS A 34 0.04 5.09 17.59
C LYS A 34 0.17 5.11 19.12
N GLY A 35 0.61 4.00 19.73
CA GLY A 35 0.88 3.94 21.17
C GLY A 35 1.97 4.91 21.63
N LEU A 36 2.99 5.19 20.81
CA LEU A 36 4.00 6.21 21.11
C LEU A 36 3.41 7.62 21.09
N VAL A 37 2.55 7.90 20.10
CA VAL A 37 1.86 9.20 19.99
C VAL A 37 0.91 9.42 21.17
N ASP A 38 0.13 8.40 21.54
CA ASP A 38 -0.80 8.46 22.68
C ASP A 38 -0.06 8.65 24.02
N ALA A 39 1.18 8.18 24.11
CA ALA A 39 2.06 8.42 25.26
C ALA A 39 2.71 9.82 25.27
N GLY A 40 2.44 10.67 24.27
CA GLY A 40 2.94 12.05 24.21
C GLY A 40 4.39 12.16 23.75
N VAL A 41 4.84 11.28 22.86
CA VAL A 41 6.20 11.33 22.29
C VAL A 41 6.46 12.70 21.62
N THR A 42 7.57 13.35 21.98
CA THR A 42 7.96 14.66 21.43
C THR A 42 9.18 14.60 20.51
N LYS A 43 9.85 13.44 20.43
CA LYS A 43 11.00 13.19 19.57
C LYS A 43 10.90 11.81 18.95
N VAL A 44 11.25 11.69 17.68
CA VAL A 44 11.26 10.41 16.99
C VAL A 44 12.35 9.51 17.61
N PRO A 45 12.02 8.28 18.09
CA PRO A 45 13.02 7.37 18.63
C PRO A 45 14.07 6.98 17.58
N PRO A 46 15.34 6.76 17.96
CA PRO A 46 16.42 6.45 17.03
C PRO A 46 16.13 5.32 16.03
N MET A 47 15.41 4.26 16.42
CA MET A 47 15.03 3.18 15.48
C MET A 47 14.22 3.64 14.26
N PHE A 48 13.50 4.75 14.35
CA PHE A 48 12.71 5.33 13.25
C PHE A 48 13.47 6.35 12.42
N ILE A 49 14.69 6.74 12.84
CA ILE A 49 15.49 7.73 12.13
C ILE A 49 16.10 7.06 10.90
N GLY A 50 15.49 7.32 9.75
CA GLY A 50 16.03 6.99 8.43
C GLY A 50 16.45 8.27 7.74
N ARG A 51 17.49 8.24 6.91
CA ARG A 51 17.78 9.39 6.03
C ARG A 51 16.75 9.34 4.90
N PRO A 52 15.75 10.25 4.83
CA PRO A 52 15.02 10.40 3.59
C PRO A 52 16.04 10.69 2.49
N GLU A 53 15.93 10.01 1.34
CA GLU A 53 16.64 10.47 0.14
C GLU A 53 16.32 11.96 -0.03
N LYS A 54 17.30 12.77 -0.44
CA LYS A 54 17.10 14.22 -0.59
C LYS A 54 15.77 14.43 -1.31
N SER A 55 14.83 15.10 -0.65
CA SER A 55 13.62 15.56 -1.30
C SER A 55 14.08 16.53 -2.38
N TYR A 56 14.13 16.05 -3.61
CA TYR A 56 14.18 16.96 -4.73
C TYR A 56 12.86 17.72 -4.70
N PRO A 57 12.86 19.04 -4.95
CA PRO A 57 11.61 19.79 -5.01
C PRO A 57 10.67 19.05 -5.97
N THR A 58 9.44 18.80 -5.52
CA THR A 58 8.44 18.12 -6.34
C THR A 58 8.35 18.85 -7.66
N SER A 59 8.70 18.19 -8.76
CA SER A 59 8.63 18.83 -10.06
C SER A 59 7.17 19.01 -10.43
N THR A 60 6.72 20.26 -10.53
CA THR A 60 5.39 20.60 -11.08
C THR A 60 5.32 20.39 -12.59
N GLU A 61 6.39 19.91 -13.22
CA GLU A 61 6.46 19.68 -14.67
C GLU A 61 5.77 18.38 -15.09
N TYR A 62 5.50 17.48 -14.15
CA TYR A 62 4.88 16.19 -14.45
C TYR A 62 3.39 16.18 -14.11
N GLU A 63 2.57 15.82 -15.09
CA GLU A 63 1.13 15.59 -14.92
C GLU A 63 0.90 14.10 -14.68
N PHE A 64 0.48 13.75 -13.45
CA PHE A 64 0.23 12.36 -13.07
C PHE A 64 -0.93 11.78 -13.91
N PRO A 65 -0.81 10.58 -14.51
CA PRO A 65 -1.84 10.06 -15.42
C PRO A 65 -3.17 9.80 -14.69
N ILE A 66 -4.27 10.35 -15.21
CA ILE A 66 -5.63 10.09 -14.72
C ILE A 66 -6.45 9.45 -15.84
N ILE A 67 -7.06 8.30 -15.53
CA ILE A 67 -7.84 7.49 -16.46
C ILE A 67 -9.30 7.43 -15.99
N ASP A 68 -10.19 7.96 -16.83
CA ASP A 68 -11.63 7.97 -16.59
C ASP A 68 -12.28 6.69 -17.14
N LEU A 69 -12.82 5.87 -16.23
CA LEU A 69 -13.47 4.59 -16.53
C LEU A 69 -14.97 4.71 -16.84
N LYS A 70 -15.53 5.92 -16.88
CA LYS A 70 -16.95 6.11 -17.16
C LYS A 70 -17.34 5.54 -18.53
N GLY A 71 -18.33 4.65 -18.54
CA GLY A 71 -18.95 4.11 -19.76
C GLY A 71 -18.07 3.10 -20.53
N ILE A 72 -16.99 2.59 -19.94
CA ILE A 72 -16.09 1.63 -20.63
C ILE A 72 -16.75 0.28 -20.97
N GLY A 73 -17.82 -0.08 -20.27
CA GLY A 73 -18.62 -1.28 -20.57
C GLY A 73 -19.66 -1.08 -21.66
N GLU A 74 -19.97 0.17 -22.02
CA GLU A 74 -21.06 0.53 -22.94
C GLU A 74 -20.55 0.93 -24.33
N ASP A 75 -19.41 1.63 -24.40
CA ASP A 75 -18.84 2.18 -25.63
C ASP A 75 -17.50 1.52 -25.98
N PRO A 76 -17.44 0.66 -27.03
CA PRO A 76 -16.20 0.04 -27.49
C PRO A 76 -15.10 1.03 -27.89
N ALA A 77 -15.48 2.22 -28.41
CA ALA A 77 -14.51 3.25 -28.79
C ALA A 77 -13.88 3.86 -27.53
N LYS A 78 -14.69 4.15 -26.50
CA LYS A 78 -14.20 4.59 -25.19
C LYS A 78 -13.30 3.52 -24.55
N ARG A 79 -13.68 2.24 -24.57
CA ARG A 79 -12.83 1.15 -24.05
C ARG A 79 -11.47 1.14 -24.73
N LYS A 80 -11.42 1.21 -26.06
CA LYS A 80 -10.15 1.25 -26.82
C LYS A 80 -9.27 2.43 -26.39
N GLN A 81 -9.85 3.63 -26.22
CA GLN A 81 -9.10 4.79 -25.75
C GLN A 81 -8.56 4.60 -24.33
N VAL A 82 -9.35 4.00 -23.44
CA VAL A 82 -8.93 3.69 -22.06
C VAL A 82 -7.80 2.67 -22.07
N VAL A 83 -7.88 1.62 -22.89
CA VAL A 83 -6.81 0.62 -23.06
C VAL A 83 -5.50 1.25 -23.52
N GLU A 84 -5.55 2.18 -24.49
CA GLU A 84 -4.37 2.92 -24.95
C GLU A 84 -3.77 3.77 -23.81
N LYS A 85 -4.59 4.46 -23.02
CA LYS A 85 -4.12 5.21 -21.84
C LYS A 85 -3.51 4.32 -20.77
N VAL A 86 -4.11 3.16 -20.49
CA VAL A 86 -3.59 2.18 -19.55
C VAL A 86 -2.24 1.64 -20.05
N ARG A 87 -2.12 1.31 -21.34
CA ARG A 87 -0.85 0.91 -21.94
C ARG A 87 0.23 1.97 -21.73
N ASP A 88 -0.07 3.21 -22.06
CA ASP A 88 0.90 4.30 -22.00
C ASP A 88 1.32 4.58 -20.55
N ALA A 89 0.37 4.68 -19.62
CA ALA A 89 0.66 4.95 -18.22
C ALA A 89 1.42 3.79 -17.55
N SER A 90 1.00 2.54 -17.78
CA SER A 90 1.72 1.36 -17.26
C SER A 90 3.13 1.25 -17.84
N GLY A 91 3.32 1.54 -19.13
CA GLY A 91 4.62 1.41 -19.80
C GLY A 91 5.61 2.56 -19.55
N THR A 92 5.12 3.74 -19.17
CA THR A 92 5.98 4.92 -18.95
C THR A 92 6.12 5.27 -17.48
N TRP A 93 5.01 5.28 -16.73
CA TRP A 93 4.97 5.65 -15.32
C TRP A 93 5.01 4.44 -14.39
N GLY A 94 4.40 3.32 -14.79
CA GLY A 94 4.10 2.21 -13.87
C GLY A 94 2.99 2.54 -12.86
N PHE A 95 2.40 3.74 -12.95
CA PHE A 95 1.40 4.29 -12.03
C PHE A 95 0.36 5.11 -12.79
N PHE A 96 -0.89 5.10 -12.33
CA PHE A 96 -1.96 6.00 -12.79
C PHE A 96 -3.10 6.09 -11.77
N GLN A 97 -3.91 7.14 -11.82
CA GLN A 97 -5.18 7.21 -11.11
C GLN A 97 -6.32 6.72 -11.99
N VAL A 98 -7.29 6.04 -11.40
CA VAL A 98 -8.58 5.76 -12.01
C VAL A 98 -9.69 6.55 -11.31
N VAL A 99 -10.62 7.08 -12.09
CA VAL A 99 -11.82 7.79 -11.62
C VAL A 99 -13.06 7.23 -12.31
N ASN A 100 -14.24 7.48 -11.75
CA ASN A 100 -15.51 6.92 -12.23
C ASN A 100 -15.47 5.38 -12.35
N HIS A 101 -14.80 4.72 -11.40
CA HIS A 101 -14.61 3.26 -11.34
C HIS A 101 -15.80 2.52 -10.72
N GLU A 102 -16.99 3.15 -10.68
CA GLU A 102 -18.28 2.60 -10.20
C GLU A 102 -18.40 2.24 -8.72
N ILE A 103 -17.30 2.28 -7.96
CA ILE A 103 -17.33 2.10 -6.51
C ILE A 103 -17.92 3.36 -5.86
N PRO A 104 -18.98 3.23 -5.05
CA PRO A 104 -19.56 4.36 -4.32
C PRO A 104 -18.57 5.03 -3.36
N ASP A 105 -18.59 6.36 -3.29
CA ASP A 105 -17.68 7.14 -2.43
C ASP A 105 -17.83 6.76 -0.95
N ASP A 106 -19.04 6.44 -0.48
CA ASP A 106 -19.30 6.02 0.90
C ASP A 106 -18.60 4.69 1.25
N VAL A 107 -18.42 3.79 0.29
CA VAL A 107 -17.64 2.55 0.47
C VAL A 107 -16.16 2.86 0.66
N LEU A 108 -15.61 3.82 -0.11
CA LEU A 108 -14.22 4.26 0.04
C LEU A 108 -14.00 4.97 1.38
N GLU A 109 -14.86 5.94 1.70
CA GLU A 109 -14.80 6.70 2.95
C GLU A 109 -14.95 5.82 4.18
N GLU A 110 -15.91 4.88 4.17
CA GLU A 110 -16.09 3.96 5.29
C GLU A 110 -14.92 3.00 5.44
N MET A 111 -14.23 2.60 4.37
CA MET A 111 -13.00 1.80 4.49
C MET A 111 -11.89 2.57 5.23
N LEU A 112 -11.65 3.83 4.86
CA LEU A 112 -10.70 4.70 5.58
C LEU A 112 -11.11 4.89 7.04
N ASN A 113 -12.39 5.14 7.30
CA ASN A 113 -12.94 5.25 8.65
C ASN A 113 -12.81 3.94 9.42
N GLY A 114 -12.99 2.78 8.77
CA GLY A 114 -12.87 1.45 9.37
C GLY A 114 -11.46 1.18 9.88
N VAL A 115 -10.43 1.47 9.06
CA VAL A 115 -9.01 1.38 9.48
C VAL A 115 -8.73 2.35 10.63
N ARG A 116 -9.20 3.60 10.54
CA ARG A 116 -9.03 4.58 11.62
C ARG A 116 -9.70 4.10 12.91
N ARG A 117 -10.96 3.70 12.86
CA ARG A 117 -11.71 3.16 14.01
C ARG A 117 -10.97 1.96 14.62
N PHE A 118 -10.39 1.08 13.80
CA PHE A 118 -9.58 -0.04 14.29
C PHE A 118 -8.36 0.43 15.11
N PHE A 119 -7.57 1.38 14.59
CA PHE A 119 -6.36 1.85 15.25
C PHE A 119 -6.58 2.76 16.45
N GLU A 120 -7.71 3.48 16.48
CA GLU A 120 -8.12 4.38 17.57
C GLU A 120 -8.80 3.66 18.75
N GLN A 121 -8.98 2.34 18.69
CA GLN A 121 -9.43 1.56 19.84
C GLN A 121 -8.41 1.59 20.99
N ASP A 122 -8.89 1.28 22.20
CA ASP A 122 -8.02 1.02 23.34
C ASP A 122 -6.94 -0.02 22.98
N THR A 123 -5.72 0.25 23.46
CA THR A 123 -4.56 -0.56 23.16
C THR A 123 -4.76 -2.03 23.56
N GLN A 124 -5.47 -2.34 24.67
CA GLN A 124 -5.72 -3.71 25.10
C GLN A 124 -6.64 -4.47 24.15
N VAL A 125 -7.61 -3.80 23.52
CA VAL A 125 -8.49 -4.39 22.52
C VAL A 125 -7.70 -4.70 21.25
N LYS A 126 -6.97 -3.70 20.74
CA LYS A 126 -6.17 -3.84 19.52
C LYS A 126 -5.06 -4.89 19.67
N LYS A 127 -4.44 -4.98 20.85
CA LYS A 127 -3.38 -5.97 21.18
C LYS A 127 -3.76 -7.43 20.92
N GLN A 128 -5.04 -7.78 21.00
CA GLN A 128 -5.52 -9.14 20.74
C GLN A 128 -5.25 -9.58 19.30
N TRP A 129 -5.21 -8.62 18.38
CA TRP A 129 -4.97 -8.83 16.95
C TRP A 129 -3.50 -8.65 16.55
N TYR A 130 -2.62 -8.33 17.51
CA TYR A 130 -1.21 -8.11 17.22
C TYR A 130 -0.51 -9.43 16.89
N SER A 131 0.18 -9.49 15.75
CA SER A 131 0.93 -10.69 15.36
C SER A 131 2.10 -10.37 14.44
N ARG A 132 3.17 -11.16 14.62
CA ARG A 132 4.25 -11.32 13.62
C ARG A 132 4.20 -12.66 12.90
N ASP A 133 3.20 -13.48 13.22
CA ASP A 133 2.87 -14.65 12.40
C ASP A 133 2.03 -14.18 11.22
N HIS A 134 2.68 -14.11 10.06
CA HIS A 134 2.10 -13.64 8.80
C HIS A 134 1.25 -14.70 8.09
N THR A 135 1.14 -15.91 8.65
CA THR A 135 0.22 -16.94 8.12
C THR A 135 -1.23 -16.70 8.55
N LYS A 136 -1.44 -15.81 9.54
CA LYS A 136 -2.78 -15.44 9.99
C LYS A 136 -3.55 -14.68 8.91
N ARG A 137 -4.86 -14.96 8.86
CA ARG A 137 -5.81 -14.31 7.93
C ARG A 137 -5.99 -12.82 8.21
N MET A 138 -5.93 -12.44 9.48
CA MET A 138 -5.95 -11.06 9.92
C MET A 138 -4.96 -10.87 11.08
N PHE A 139 -4.17 -9.82 10.98
CA PHE A 139 -3.31 -9.34 12.06
C PHE A 139 -2.98 -7.88 11.85
N TRP A 140 -2.42 -7.24 12.87
CA TRP A 140 -1.71 -5.98 12.66
C TRP A 140 -0.34 -6.02 13.34
N ASN A 141 0.56 -5.20 12.84
CA ASN A 141 1.84 -4.92 13.47
C ASN A 141 2.39 -3.56 12.99
N SER A 142 3.53 -3.17 13.55
CA SER A 142 4.30 -2.04 13.07
C SER A 142 5.48 -2.56 12.27
N ASN A 143 5.44 -2.34 10.95
CA ASN A 143 6.45 -2.77 9.97
C ASN A 143 6.64 -4.30 9.92
N PHE A 144 6.32 -4.92 8.78
CA PHE A 144 6.50 -6.36 8.60
C PHE A 144 7.98 -6.77 8.70
N ASP A 145 8.88 -5.90 8.27
CA ASP A 145 10.33 -6.06 8.22
C ASP A 145 11.06 -5.45 9.43
N LEU A 146 10.37 -5.19 10.55
CA LEU A 146 10.91 -4.40 11.68
C LEU A 146 12.31 -4.84 12.13
N TYR A 147 12.58 -6.15 12.16
CA TYR A 147 13.83 -6.72 12.64
C TYR A 147 14.95 -6.77 11.58
N SER A 148 14.63 -6.61 10.30
CA SER A 148 15.59 -6.65 9.19
C SER A 148 15.85 -5.29 8.55
N ALA A 149 14.88 -4.37 8.62
CA ALA A 149 15.01 -3.05 8.03
C ALA A 149 16.11 -2.21 8.72
N PRO A 150 16.86 -1.38 7.98
CA PRO A 150 17.88 -0.50 8.54
C PRO A 150 17.29 0.62 9.41
N ALA A 151 16.10 1.10 9.06
CA ALA A 151 15.30 2.05 9.82
C ALA A 151 13.83 1.61 9.80
N THR A 152 13.10 1.93 10.86
CA THR A 152 11.67 1.61 11.00
C THR A 152 10.83 2.74 10.42
N ASN A 153 9.76 2.44 9.67
CA ASN A 153 8.85 3.47 9.20
C ASN A 153 7.84 3.90 10.28
N TRP A 154 7.45 5.16 10.28
CA TRP A 154 6.46 5.76 11.18
C TRP A 154 5.03 5.36 10.77
N ARG A 155 4.72 4.06 10.82
CA ARG A 155 3.40 3.50 10.50
C ARG A 155 3.06 2.27 11.31
N ASP A 156 1.75 2.08 11.51
CA ASP A 156 1.15 0.80 11.88
C ASP A 156 0.38 0.24 10.67
N THR A 157 0.21 -1.08 10.60
CA THR A 157 -0.45 -1.72 9.46
C THR A 157 -1.32 -2.88 9.92
N VAL A 158 -2.58 -2.86 9.52
CA VAL A 158 -3.49 -4.00 9.62
C VAL A 158 -3.53 -4.71 8.28
N VAL A 159 -3.48 -6.03 8.30
CA VAL A 159 -3.47 -6.89 7.12
C VAL A 159 -4.73 -7.75 7.15
N PHE A 160 -5.45 -7.77 6.04
CA PHE A 160 -6.58 -8.65 5.80
C PHE A 160 -6.29 -9.49 4.55
N SER A 161 -5.96 -10.76 4.75
CA SER A 161 -5.84 -11.73 3.66
C SER A 161 -7.24 -12.30 3.39
N LEU A 162 -7.82 -11.99 2.23
CA LEU A 162 -9.24 -12.24 1.94
C LEU A 162 -9.47 -13.34 0.93
N LEU A 163 -8.75 -13.35 -0.18
CA LEU A 163 -8.83 -14.41 -1.21
C LEU A 163 -7.56 -15.26 -1.21
N PRO A 164 -7.61 -16.55 -1.61
CA PRO A 164 -8.70 -17.22 -2.36
C PRO A 164 -9.87 -17.76 -1.52
N GLU A 165 -9.74 -17.85 -0.20
CA GLU A 165 -10.77 -18.38 0.69
C GLU A 165 -11.18 -17.32 1.70
N LEU A 166 -12.41 -16.82 1.71
CA LEU A 166 -12.80 -15.73 2.63
C LEU A 166 -12.64 -16.12 4.12
N PRO A 167 -12.19 -15.20 4.98
CA PRO A 167 -12.08 -15.45 6.42
C PRO A 167 -13.46 -15.65 7.06
N SER A 168 -13.52 -16.44 8.14
CA SER A 168 -14.73 -16.53 8.95
C SER A 168 -15.00 -15.18 9.62
N PRO A 169 -16.26 -14.84 9.95
CA PRO A 169 -16.56 -13.59 10.65
C PRO A 169 -15.69 -13.40 11.91
N GLU A 170 -15.53 -14.43 12.76
CA GLU A 170 -14.68 -14.34 13.96
C GLU A 170 -13.21 -13.98 13.70
N ASP A 171 -12.69 -14.20 12.48
CA ASP A 171 -11.31 -13.84 12.11
C ASP A 171 -11.14 -12.34 11.83
N LEU A 172 -12.23 -11.57 11.81
CA LEU A 172 -12.21 -10.13 11.55
C LEU A 172 -12.71 -9.32 12.76
N PRO A 173 -12.03 -8.20 13.11
CA PRO A 173 -12.48 -7.30 14.16
C PRO A 173 -13.88 -6.75 13.87
N SER A 174 -14.79 -6.85 14.85
CA SER A 174 -16.18 -6.42 14.70
C SER A 174 -16.32 -4.94 14.31
N VAL A 175 -15.37 -4.10 14.71
CA VAL A 175 -15.35 -2.66 14.41
C VAL A 175 -15.25 -2.34 12.92
N CYS A 176 -14.67 -3.24 12.11
CA CYS A 176 -14.43 -3.01 10.68
C CYS A 176 -14.80 -4.19 9.78
N ARG A 177 -15.34 -5.30 10.33
CA ARG A 177 -15.64 -6.53 9.58
C ARG A 177 -16.50 -6.28 8.34
N GLU A 178 -17.71 -5.74 8.52
CA GLU A 178 -18.65 -5.54 7.41
C GLU A 178 -18.10 -4.53 6.38
N ILE A 179 -17.35 -3.54 6.85
CA ILE A 179 -16.69 -2.53 6.02
C ILE A 179 -15.66 -3.20 5.10
N VAL A 180 -14.76 -4.02 5.68
CA VAL A 180 -13.73 -4.75 4.92
C VAL A 180 -14.36 -5.70 3.91
N MET A 181 -15.44 -6.39 4.28
CA MET A 181 -16.14 -7.31 3.38
C MET A 181 -16.87 -6.59 2.23
N GLY A 182 -17.50 -5.45 2.49
CA GLY A 182 -18.11 -4.63 1.44
C GLY A 182 -17.06 -4.05 0.48
N TYR A 183 -15.99 -3.49 1.04
CA TYR A 183 -14.89 -2.93 0.26
C TYR A 183 -14.16 -3.99 -0.57
N SER A 184 -13.94 -5.19 -0.02
CA SER A 184 -13.27 -6.26 -0.76
C SER A 184 -14.06 -6.73 -1.98
N LYS A 185 -15.39 -6.75 -1.89
CA LYS A 185 -16.23 -7.08 -3.05
C LYS A 185 -16.13 -6.02 -4.15
N ALA A 186 -16.08 -4.76 -3.77
CA ALA A 186 -15.86 -3.66 -4.72
C ALA A 186 -14.48 -3.74 -5.38
N MET A 187 -13.43 -4.03 -4.59
CA MET A 187 -12.07 -4.22 -5.09
C MET A 187 -11.93 -5.44 -6.01
N GLU A 188 -12.63 -6.53 -5.73
CA GLU A 188 -12.62 -7.72 -6.59
C GLU A 188 -13.16 -7.37 -7.99
N ASN A 189 -14.30 -6.68 -8.07
CA ASN A 189 -14.92 -6.26 -9.33
C ASN A 189 -14.04 -5.27 -10.10
N LEU A 190 -13.48 -4.27 -9.40
CA LEU A 190 -12.55 -3.33 -10.02
C LEU A 190 -11.28 -4.04 -10.49
N GLY A 191 -10.74 -4.96 -9.69
CA GLY A 191 -9.60 -5.80 -10.04
C GLY A 191 -9.84 -6.51 -11.38
N TYR A 192 -10.97 -7.21 -11.53
CA TYR A 192 -11.32 -7.85 -12.81
C TYR A 192 -11.30 -6.87 -13.99
N THR A 193 -11.89 -5.69 -13.81
CA THR A 193 -11.91 -4.65 -14.84
C THR A 193 -10.49 -4.19 -15.21
N LEU A 194 -9.64 -3.93 -14.21
CA LEU A 194 -8.25 -3.51 -14.43
C LEU A 194 -7.42 -4.58 -15.12
N PHE A 195 -7.55 -5.85 -14.72
CA PHE A 195 -6.86 -6.97 -15.35
C PHE A 195 -7.30 -7.19 -16.80
N GLU A 196 -8.58 -6.95 -17.13
CA GLU A 196 -9.03 -6.98 -18.52
C GLU A 196 -8.39 -5.87 -19.36
N LEU A 197 -8.38 -4.64 -18.84
CA LEU A 197 -7.77 -3.50 -19.51
C LEU A 197 -6.26 -3.71 -19.71
N LEU A 198 -5.57 -4.29 -18.73
CA LEU A 198 -4.15 -4.63 -18.82
C LEU A 198 -3.89 -5.74 -19.84
N SER A 199 -4.75 -6.77 -19.88
CA SER A 199 -4.64 -7.83 -20.90
C SER A 199 -4.78 -7.26 -22.32
N GLU A 200 -5.76 -6.40 -22.54
CA GLU A 200 -5.96 -5.72 -23.83
C GLU A 200 -4.82 -4.74 -24.15
N ALA A 201 -4.28 -4.04 -23.13
CA ALA A 201 -3.13 -3.16 -23.29
C ALA A 201 -1.90 -3.94 -23.76
N LEU A 202 -1.74 -5.19 -23.33
CA LEU A 202 -0.71 -6.12 -23.79
C LEU A 202 -1.00 -6.74 -25.18
N GLY A 203 -2.16 -6.45 -25.78
CA GLY A 203 -2.58 -7.03 -27.06
C GLY A 203 -3.11 -8.46 -26.96
N LEU A 204 -3.50 -8.88 -25.75
CA LEU A 204 -4.03 -10.21 -25.45
C LEU A 204 -5.56 -10.19 -25.43
N ARG A 205 -6.17 -11.37 -25.28
CA ARG A 205 -7.61 -11.48 -24.99
C ARG A 205 -7.91 -10.83 -23.63
N SER A 206 -9.06 -10.20 -23.47
CA SER A 206 -9.43 -9.47 -22.24
C SER A 206 -9.41 -10.36 -20.99
N ASP A 207 -9.74 -11.63 -21.12
CA ASP A 207 -9.76 -12.62 -20.03
C ASP A 207 -8.39 -13.24 -19.71
N TYR A 208 -7.32 -12.91 -20.45
CA TYR A 208 -6.05 -13.63 -20.37
C TYR A 208 -5.44 -13.67 -18.96
N LEU A 209 -5.22 -12.52 -18.32
CA LEU A 209 -4.60 -12.47 -16.98
C LEU A 209 -5.51 -13.11 -15.91
N LYS A 210 -6.82 -13.12 -16.14
CA LYS A 210 -7.78 -13.79 -15.26
C LYS A 210 -7.69 -15.32 -15.40
N ASP A 211 -7.60 -15.82 -16.62
CA ASP A 211 -7.43 -17.25 -16.92
C ASP A 211 -6.08 -17.79 -16.40
N GLU A 212 -5.04 -16.97 -16.40
CA GLU A 212 -3.71 -17.26 -15.83
C GLU A 212 -3.64 -17.05 -14.31
N ASP A 213 -4.79 -17.09 -13.61
CA ASP A 213 -4.88 -17.06 -12.15
C ASP A 213 -4.32 -15.80 -11.46
N CYS A 214 -4.03 -14.72 -12.19
CA CYS A 214 -3.41 -13.50 -11.65
C CYS A 214 -4.32 -12.73 -10.68
N VAL A 215 -5.62 -13.07 -10.66
CA VAL A 215 -6.67 -12.40 -9.86
C VAL A 215 -7.10 -13.19 -8.61
N LYS A 216 -6.45 -14.32 -8.31
CA LYS A 216 -6.88 -15.22 -7.22
C LYS A 216 -6.59 -14.70 -5.81
N GLY A 217 -5.66 -13.75 -5.67
CA GLY A 217 -5.27 -13.18 -4.40
C GLY A 217 -5.87 -11.79 -4.18
N LEU A 218 -6.34 -11.54 -2.97
CA LEU A 218 -6.71 -10.20 -2.52
C LEU A 218 -6.29 -10.07 -1.06
N THR A 219 -5.33 -9.17 -0.84
CA THR A 219 -4.89 -8.75 0.49
C THR A 219 -5.08 -7.25 0.59
N ILE A 220 -5.71 -6.80 1.67
CA ILE A 220 -5.86 -5.38 1.98
C ILE A 220 -4.89 -5.02 3.08
N LEU A 221 -4.07 -3.98 2.84
CA LEU A 221 -3.22 -3.37 3.84
C LEU A 221 -3.85 -2.03 4.27
N GLY A 222 -4.32 -1.96 5.52
CA GLY A 222 -4.75 -0.72 6.15
C GLY A 222 -3.56 -0.06 6.84
N HIS A 223 -2.88 0.86 6.14
CA HIS A 223 -1.81 1.65 6.73
C HIS A 223 -2.37 2.80 7.56
N TYR A 224 -1.83 2.99 8.76
CA TYR A 224 -2.18 4.08 9.65
C TYR A 224 -0.90 4.84 10.01
N TYR A 225 -0.89 6.13 9.68
CA TYR A 225 0.25 7.04 9.84
C TYR A 225 -0.09 8.09 10.92
N PRO A 226 0.25 7.85 12.20
CA PRO A 226 0.04 8.83 13.25
C PRO A 226 0.84 10.12 12.99
N ALA A 227 0.39 11.25 13.53
CA ALA A 227 1.16 12.50 13.48
C ALA A 227 2.58 12.31 14.01
N CYS A 228 3.58 12.79 13.26
CA CYS A 228 4.99 12.65 13.60
C CYS A 228 5.53 13.98 14.17
N PRO A 229 6.24 13.98 15.32
CA PRO A 229 6.80 15.22 15.88
C PRO A 229 8.02 15.76 15.12
N GLN A 230 8.69 14.92 14.32
CA GLN A 230 9.87 15.28 13.53
C GLN A 230 9.81 14.59 12.15
N PRO A 231 8.85 14.96 11.29
CA PRO A 231 8.60 14.29 10.02
C PRO A 231 9.80 14.31 9.06
N GLU A 232 10.73 15.26 9.23
CA GLU A 232 11.97 15.36 8.45
C GLU A 232 13.00 14.26 8.76
N LEU A 233 12.80 13.50 9.85
CA LEU A 233 13.73 12.46 10.31
C LEU A 233 13.26 11.03 10.03
N THR A 234 12.05 10.84 9.52
CA THR A 234 11.47 9.51 9.31
C THR A 234 10.58 9.48 8.08
N LEU A 235 10.11 8.30 7.71
CA LEU A 235 9.25 8.08 6.55
C LEU A 235 8.02 7.28 6.97
N GLY A 236 6.87 7.56 6.34
CA GLY A 236 5.69 6.71 6.46
C GLY A 236 5.91 5.34 5.81
N ALA A 237 6.58 5.32 4.65
CA ALA A 237 7.06 4.12 3.98
C ALA A 237 8.41 4.40 3.33
N SER A 238 9.33 3.44 3.42
CA SER A 238 10.62 3.51 2.73
C SER A 238 10.43 3.23 1.23
N LYS A 239 11.37 3.67 0.40
CA LYS A 239 11.42 3.34 -1.03
C LYS A 239 11.33 1.82 -1.23
N HIS A 240 10.41 1.37 -2.07
CA HIS A 240 10.20 -0.02 -2.44
C HIS A 240 9.48 -0.11 -3.79
N GLU A 241 9.45 -1.33 -4.32
CA GLU A 241 8.61 -1.77 -5.43
C GLU A 241 7.66 -2.83 -4.88
N ASP A 242 6.45 -2.93 -5.43
CA ASP A 242 5.47 -3.91 -5.02
C ASP A 242 5.71 -5.23 -5.75
N ASN A 243 5.64 -6.33 -5.01
CA ASN A 243 5.96 -7.66 -5.52
C ASN A 243 4.74 -8.44 -6.03
N ASP A 244 3.63 -7.74 -6.30
CA ASP A 244 2.37 -8.32 -6.77
C ASP A 244 2.19 -8.09 -8.29
N PHE A 245 0.97 -8.30 -8.80
CA PHE A 245 0.64 -7.98 -10.19
C PHE A 245 0.27 -6.51 -10.34
N ILE A 246 -0.68 -6.07 -9.52
CA ILE A 246 -1.08 -4.68 -9.38
C ILE A 246 -1.46 -4.40 -7.93
N THR A 247 -1.17 -3.18 -7.49
CA THR A 247 -1.70 -2.62 -6.24
C THR A 247 -2.71 -1.51 -6.57
N VAL A 248 -3.78 -1.41 -5.77
CA VAL A 248 -4.80 -0.36 -5.84
C VAL A 248 -4.83 0.37 -4.50
N VAL A 249 -4.42 1.63 -4.50
CA VAL A 249 -4.28 2.48 -3.31
C VAL A 249 -5.43 3.47 -3.22
N LEU A 250 -6.11 3.42 -2.08
CA LEU A 250 -7.03 4.46 -1.62
C LEU A 250 -6.29 5.39 -0.65
N GLN A 251 -6.19 6.67 -0.98
CA GLN A 251 -5.59 7.70 -0.12
C GLN A 251 -6.67 8.44 0.68
N ASP A 252 -6.30 8.96 1.85
CA ASP A 252 -7.10 9.99 2.52
C ASP A 252 -6.84 11.37 1.89
N HIS A 253 -7.50 12.41 2.40
CA HIS A 253 -7.32 13.78 1.91
C HIS A 253 -5.97 14.42 2.29
N THR A 254 -5.18 13.79 3.17
CA THR A 254 -3.86 14.29 3.58
C THR A 254 -2.82 14.01 2.50
N GLY A 255 -2.92 12.86 1.84
CA GLY A 255 -1.98 12.44 0.81
C GLY A 255 -0.64 11.96 1.40
N GLY A 256 0.46 12.29 0.72
CA GLY A 256 1.82 11.90 1.12
C GLY A 256 2.39 10.69 0.37
N LEU A 257 1.66 10.15 -0.61
CA LEU A 257 2.21 9.20 -1.57
C LEU A 257 3.12 9.94 -2.55
N GLN A 258 4.32 9.43 -2.72
CA GLN A 258 5.26 9.89 -3.73
C GLN A 258 5.68 8.71 -4.60
N VAL A 259 5.81 8.94 -5.90
CA VAL A 259 6.32 7.96 -6.86
C VAL A 259 7.64 8.44 -7.45
N LEU A 260 8.55 7.52 -7.76
CA LEU A 260 9.80 7.86 -8.43
C LEU A 260 9.60 7.79 -9.94
N TYR A 261 9.61 8.93 -10.62
CA TYR A 261 9.47 9.04 -12.07
C TYR A 261 10.65 9.81 -12.66
N GLN A 262 11.36 9.20 -13.61
CA GLN A 262 12.55 9.78 -14.25
C GLN A 262 13.57 10.36 -13.24
N ASP A 263 13.90 9.59 -12.20
CA ASP A 263 14.80 9.97 -11.10
C ASP A 263 14.32 11.14 -10.21
N HIS A 264 13.05 11.56 -10.35
CA HIS A 264 12.42 12.58 -9.51
C HIS A 264 11.28 11.99 -8.70
N TRP A 265 11.19 12.37 -7.42
CA TRP A 265 10.03 12.08 -6.61
C TRP A 265 8.89 13.03 -6.99
N VAL A 266 7.74 12.46 -7.35
CA VAL A 266 6.53 13.17 -7.76
C VAL A 266 5.42 12.88 -6.76
N ASP A 267 4.81 13.93 -6.21
CA ASP A 267 3.65 13.82 -5.32
C ASP A 267 2.44 13.31 -6.11
N VAL A 268 1.76 12.30 -5.59
CA VAL A 268 0.48 11.85 -6.15
C VAL A 268 -0.64 12.62 -5.47
N PRO A 269 -1.45 13.39 -6.23
CA PRO A 269 -2.49 14.22 -5.64
C PRO A 269 -3.59 13.34 -5.00
N PRO A 270 -4.03 13.62 -3.74
CA PRO A 270 -5.12 12.90 -3.10
C PRO A 270 -6.48 13.35 -3.67
N THR A 271 -6.75 12.98 -4.92
CA THR A 271 -7.97 13.32 -5.66
C THR A 271 -9.18 12.59 -5.04
N PRO A 272 -10.24 13.29 -4.60
CA PRO A 272 -11.44 12.65 -4.04
C PRO A 272 -12.06 11.64 -5.01
N GLY A 273 -12.36 10.44 -4.50
CA GLY A 273 -12.96 9.36 -5.31
C GLY A 273 -12.02 8.76 -6.36
N ALA A 274 -10.72 9.07 -6.33
CA ALA A 274 -9.73 8.44 -7.20
C ALA A 274 -8.99 7.31 -6.47
N LEU A 275 -8.63 6.27 -7.23
CA LEU A 275 -7.77 5.19 -6.76
C LEU A 275 -6.49 5.19 -7.58
N VAL A 276 -5.34 5.09 -6.91
CA VAL A 276 -4.05 4.97 -7.58
C VAL A 276 -3.80 3.50 -7.88
N VAL A 277 -3.47 3.18 -9.11
CA VAL A 277 -3.09 1.83 -9.55
C VAL A 277 -1.61 1.86 -9.87
N ASN A 278 -0.87 0.85 -9.42
CA ASN A 278 0.51 0.64 -9.80
C ASN A 278 0.78 -0.78 -10.23
N ILE A 279 1.78 -0.92 -11.10
CA ILE A 279 2.22 -2.19 -11.64
C ILE A 279 3.27 -2.79 -10.71
N GLY A 280 3.08 -4.05 -10.33
CA GLY A 280 4.02 -4.79 -9.49
C GLY A 280 4.98 -5.68 -10.29
N ASP A 281 6.00 -6.18 -9.61
CA ASP A 281 7.09 -6.98 -10.18
C ASP A 281 6.58 -8.24 -10.92
N LEU A 282 5.50 -8.87 -10.46
CA LEU A 282 4.99 -10.09 -11.11
C LEU A 282 4.47 -9.79 -12.50
N LEU A 283 3.74 -8.68 -12.68
CA LEU A 283 3.25 -8.29 -14.00
C LEU A 283 4.41 -7.85 -14.90
N GLN A 284 5.39 -7.13 -14.36
CA GLN A 284 6.59 -6.74 -15.10
C GLN A 284 7.42 -7.95 -15.53
N ALA A 285 7.61 -8.94 -14.65
CA ALA A 285 8.36 -10.16 -14.95
C ALA A 285 7.64 -11.04 -15.98
N SER A 286 6.31 -11.06 -15.98
CA SER A 286 5.52 -11.76 -17.01
C SER A 286 5.82 -11.23 -18.43
N TYR A 287 6.28 -9.98 -18.59
CA TYR A 287 6.70 -9.45 -19.88
C TYR A 287 8.00 -10.09 -20.41
N ILE A 288 8.91 -10.54 -19.52
CA ILE A 288 10.19 -11.15 -19.91
C ILE A 288 9.99 -12.55 -20.52
N PHE A 289 8.89 -13.23 -20.19
CA PHE A 289 8.61 -14.59 -20.67
C PHE A 289 7.63 -14.66 -21.86
N ILE A 290 7.02 -13.55 -22.28
CA ILE A 290 6.00 -13.50 -23.35
C ILE A 290 6.62 -13.15 -24.73
N VAL A 291 7.95 -13.20 -24.89
CA VAL A 291 8.64 -12.98 -26.19
C VAL A 291 8.92 -14.28 -26.94
#